data_AF-A0A9E0HIE5-F1
#
_entry.id   AF-A0A9E0HIE5-F1
#
_cell.length_a   1.000
_cell.length_b   1.000
_cell.length_c   1.000
_cell.angle_alpha   90.00
_cell.angle_beta   90.00
_cell.angle_gamma   90.00
#
_symmetry.space_group_name_H-M   'P 1'
#
loop_
_entity.id
_entity.type
_entity.pdbx_description
1 polymer ?
#
loop_
_entity_poly.entity_id
_entity_poly.type
_entity_poly.pdbx_seq_one_letter_code
_entity_poly.pdbx_strand_id
1 'polypeptide(L)'
;MPDYSKLHDLVSHRVAIEYDTGAKVVGMLASCQPASGPVEFIVIHDAKLFGSSGALVREVKELTLSPNVTVGVSRDEGPRGRAVR
;
A
#
# COMPACT_ATOMS: atom_id res chain seq x y z
N MET A 1 15.73 7.05 7.76
CA MET A 1 14.46 6.90 7.06
C MET A 1 14.75 6.13 5.78
N PRO A 2 13.98 5.10 5.40
CA PRO A 2 14.23 4.38 4.16
C PRO A 2 14.11 5.36 2.99
N ASP A 3 15.09 5.35 2.09
CA ASP A 3 15.06 6.19 0.91
C ASP A 3 14.24 5.51 -0.19
N TYR A 4 13.00 5.95 -0.34
CA TYR A 4 12.06 5.46 -1.35
C TYR A 4 12.16 6.24 -2.68
N SER A 5 13.14 7.12 -2.85
CA SER A 5 13.35 7.85 -4.12
C SER A 5 13.45 6.91 -5.32
N LYS A 6 14.04 5.72 -5.10
CA LYS A 6 14.18 4.66 -6.11
C LYS A 6 12.86 4.02 -6.54
N LEU A 7 11.75 4.22 -5.82
CA LEU A 7 10.44 3.70 -6.27
C LEU A 7 9.96 4.40 -7.53
N HIS A 8 10.32 5.68 -7.72
CA HIS A 8 10.01 6.40 -8.96
C HIS A 8 10.65 5.72 -10.18
N ASP A 9 11.84 5.16 -10.04
CA ASP A 9 12.55 4.43 -11.10
C ASP A 9 11.86 3.10 -11.45
N LEU A 10 11.07 2.55 -10.53
CA LEU A 10 10.36 1.28 -10.69
C LEU A 10 8.96 1.45 -11.31
N VAL A 11 8.55 2.68 -11.62
CA VAL A 11 7.27 2.90 -12.33
C VAL A 11 7.30 2.14 -13.66
N SER A 12 6.17 1.54 -14.02
CA SER A 12 6.02 0.62 -15.15
C SER A 12 6.80 -0.70 -15.04
N HIS A 13 7.30 -1.06 -13.85
CA HIS A 13 7.88 -2.38 -13.58
C HIS A 13 6.96 -3.24 -12.73
N ARG A 14 7.10 -4.56 -12.87
CA ARG A 14 6.47 -5.52 -11.97
C ARG A 14 7.25 -5.53 -10.65
N VAL A 15 6.57 -5.20 -9.56
CA VAL A 15 7.17 -5.13 -8.22
C VAL A 15 6.55 -6.18 -7.30
N ALA A 16 7.32 -6.57 -6.30
CA ALA A 16 6.92 -7.42 -5.21
C ALA A 16 7.20 -6.68 -3.90
N ILE A 17 6.16 -6.45 -3.11
CA ILE A 17 6.24 -5.77 -1.82
C ILE A 17 5.97 -6.80 -0.74
N GLU A 18 6.93 -6.97 0.16
CA GLU A 18 6.88 -7.93 1.24
C GLU A 18 6.73 -7.17 2.56
N TYR A 19 5.76 -7.59 3.35
CA TYR A 19 5.48 -7.03 4.66
C TYR A 19 6.12 -7.89 5.75
N ASP A 20 6.39 -7.28 6.91
CA ASP A 20 6.90 -7.96 8.11
C ASP A 20 5.95 -9.07 8.62
N THR A 21 4.65 -8.93 8.37
CA THR A 21 3.63 -9.97 8.61
C THR A 21 3.83 -11.23 7.76
N GLY A 22 4.72 -11.20 6.77
CA GLY A 22 4.91 -12.25 5.76
C GLY A 22 3.93 -12.14 4.58
N ALA A 23 2.98 -11.20 4.61
CA ALA A 23 2.12 -10.93 3.46
C ALA A 23 2.93 -10.34 2.29
N LYS A 24 2.42 -10.53 1.07
CA LYS A 24 3.10 -10.08 -0.14
C LYS A 24 2.11 -9.52 -1.17
N VAL A 25 2.45 -8.40 -1.79
CA VAL A 25 1.70 -7.81 -2.90
C VAL A 25 2.56 -7.84 -4.16
N VAL A 26 2.03 -8.39 -5.25
CA VAL A 26 2.74 -8.45 -6.54
C VAL A 26 1.88 -7.84 -7.63
N GLY A 27 2.42 -6.89 -8.40
CA GLY A 27 1.72 -6.25 -9.51
C GLY A 27 2.59 -5.25 -10.26
N MET A 28 2.00 -4.46 -11.15
CA MET A 28 2.69 -3.42 -11.90
C MET A 28 2.64 -2.09 -11.15
N LEU A 29 3.80 -1.51 -10.81
CA LEU A 29 3.83 -0.18 -10.20
C LEU A 29 3.40 0.88 -11.23
N ALA A 30 2.21 1.44 -11.06
CA ALA A 30 1.62 2.38 -12.00
C ALA A 30 2.05 3.83 -11.73
N SER A 31 2.09 4.24 -10.47
CA SER A 31 2.52 5.59 -10.09
C SER A 31 2.96 5.67 -8.62
N CYS A 32 3.71 6.72 -8.30
CA CYS A 32 4.04 7.13 -6.95
C CYS A 32 3.32 8.44 -6.62
N GLN A 33 2.91 8.61 -5.36
CA GLN A 33 2.20 9.78 -4.86
C GLN A 33 2.93 10.32 -3.62
N PRO A 34 3.29 11.61 -3.57
CA PRO A 34 3.26 12.58 -4.68
C PRO A 34 4.15 12.16 -5.87
N ALA A 35 3.86 12.70 -7.06
CA ALA A 35 4.54 12.36 -8.31
C ALA A 35 6.04 12.72 -8.32
N SER A 36 6.49 13.57 -7.39
CA SER A 36 7.89 13.89 -7.18
C SER A 36 8.16 14.12 -5.69
N GLY A 37 9.38 13.83 -5.26
CA GLY A 37 9.77 13.91 -3.85
C GLY A 37 9.52 12.60 -3.09
N PRO A 38 9.43 12.66 -1.75
CA PRO A 38 9.25 11.48 -0.90
C PRO A 38 7.96 10.74 -1.23
N VAL A 39 8.06 9.45 -1.56
CA VAL A 39 6.89 8.63 -1.89
C VAL A 39 6.13 8.27 -0.61
N GLU A 40 4.85 8.66 -0.56
CA GLU A 40 3.94 8.37 0.54
C GLU A 40 3.02 7.18 0.21
N PHE A 41 2.54 7.14 -1.03
CA PHE A 41 1.70 6.08 -1.57
C PHE A 41 2.17 5.65 -2.95
N ILE A 42 1.81 4.43 -3.31
CA ILE A 42 2.00 3.87 -4.64
C ILE A 42 0.69 3.26 -5.13
N VAL A 43 0.52 3.26 -6.44
CA VAL A 43 -0.59 2.61 -7.12
C VAL A 43 -0.06 1.40 -7.86
N ILE A 44 -0.67 0.24 -7.65
CA ILE A 44 -0.28 -1.02 -8.29
C ILE A 44 -1.44 -1.53 -9.14
N HIS A 45 -1.21 -1.78 -10.43
CA HIS A 45 -2.16 -2.44 -11.32
C HIS A 45 -1.99 -3.96 -11.31
N ASP A 46 -3.10 -4.66 -11.56
CA ASP A 46 -3.19 -6.12 -11.62
C ASP A 46 -2.53 -6.78 -10.39
N ALA A 47 -2.86 -6.23 -9.22
CA ALA A 47 -2.25 -6.60 -7.95
C ALA A 47 -2.81 -7.94 -7.45
N LYS A 48 -1.89 -8.83 -7.09
CA LYS A 48 -2.14 -10.11 -6.43
C LYS A 48 -1.66 -10.02 -4.99
N LEU A 49 -2.58 -10.28 -4.05
CA LEU A 49 -2.31 -10.25 -2.61
C LEU A 49 -2.13 -11.68 -2.12
N PHE A 50 -0.99 -11.96 -1.52
CA PHE A 50 -0.66 -13.23 -0.90
C PHE A 50 -0.61 -13.06 0.61
N GLY A 51 -1.19 -14.01 1.34
CA GLY A 51 -1.10 -14.08 2.78
C GLY A 51 0.27 -14.62 3.23
N SER A 52 0.51 -14.61 4.54
CA SER A 52 1.76 -15.10 5.14
C SER A 52 2.04 -16.59 4.91
N SER A 53 1.02 -17.37 4.57
CA SER A 53 1.17 -18.77 4.14
C SER A 53 1.64 -18.92 2.69
N GLY A 54 1.76 -17.83 1.94
CA GLY A 54 2.02 -17.82 0.50
C GLY A 54 0.77 -18.09 -0.35
N ALA A 55 -0.40 -18.31 0.26
CA ALA A 55 -1.65 -18.50 -0.47
C ALA A 55 -2.13 -17.19 -1.09
N LEU A 56 -2.62 -17.24 -2.33
CA LEU A 56 -3.28 -16.11 -2.98
C LEU A 56 -4.60 -15.83 -2.23
N VAL A 57 -4.71 -14.63 -1.67
CA VAL A 57 -5.89 -14.16 -0.94
C VAL A 57 -6.86 -13.46 -1.88
N ARG A 58 -6.35 -12.61 -2.77
CA ARG A 58 -7.17 -11.77 -3.63
C ARG A 58 -6.42 -11.27 -4.86
N GLU A 59 -7.15 -11.06 -5.94
CA GLU A 59 -6.70 -10.25 -7.09
C GLU A 59 -7.54 -8.98 -7.20
N VAL A 60 -6.90 -7.86 -7.49
CA VAL A 60 -7.55 -6.56 -7.72
C VAL A 60 -6.90 -5.86 -8.91
N LYS A 61 -7.71 -5.15 -9.70
CA LYS A 61 -7.22 -4.43 -10.89
C LYS A 61 -6.32 -3.26 -10.54
N GLU A 62 -6.59 -2.60 -9.42
CA GLU A 62 -5.84 -1.45 -8.93
C GLU A 62 -5.83 -1.50 -7.41
N LEU A 63 -4.68 -1.20 -6.82
CA LEU A 63 -4.47 -1.13 -5.38
C LEU A 63 -3.57 0.05 -5.04
N THR A 64 -4.08 0.98 -4.24
CA THR A 64 -3.28 2.04 -3.63
C THR A 64 -2.86 1.63 -2.23
N LEU A 65 -1.57 1.73 -1.93
CA LEU A 65 -1.03 1.39 -0.61
C LEU A 65 0.17 2.26 -0.26
N SER A 66 0.47 2.39 1.04
CA SER A 66 1.72 3.00 1.48
C SER A 66 2.84 1.95 1.44
N PRO A 67 4.00 2.25 0.86
CA PRO A 67 5.14 1.32 0.82
C PRO A 67 5.84 1.18 2.16
N ASN A 68 5.52 2.03 3.16
CA ASN A 68 6.12 1.98 4.48
C ASN A 68 5.15 1.40 5.52
N VAL A 69 5.73 0.76 6.54
CA VAL A 69 5.04 0.01 7.60
C VAL A 69 4.18 0.94 8.46
N THR A 70 3.08 0.40 8.98
CA THR A 70 2.10 1.10 9.82
C THR A 70 2.76 1.83 11.00
N VAL A 71 2.62 3.16 11.06
CA VAL A 71 3.18 4.00 12.14
C VAL A 71 2.25 4.16 13.36
N GLY A 72 1.01 3.70 13.25
CA GLY A 72 0.02 3.71 14.32
C GLY A 72 -1.33 3.15 13.85
N VAL A 73 -2.07 2.51 14.76
CA VAL A 73 -3.44 2.04 14.53
C VAL A 73 -4.31 2.59 15.64
N SER A 74 -5.32 3.38 15.27
CA SER A 74 -6.36 3.83 16.18
C SER A 74 -7.72 3.40 15.65
N ARG A 75 -8.62 3.05 16.55
CA ARG A 75 -10.02 2.77 16.20
C ARG A 75 -10.70 4.10 15.90
N ASP A 76 -11.22 4.25 14.68
CA ASP A 76 -12.14 5.34 14.35
C ASP A 76 -13.55 4.93 14.80
N GLU A 77 -14.10 5.66 15.78
CA GLU A 77 -15.45 5.43 16.30
C GLU A 77 -16.53 6.20 15.50
N GLY A 78 -16.15 6.90 14.42
CA GLY A 78 -17.04 7.72 13.61
C GLY A 78 -17.56 8.96 14.35
N PRO A 79 -18.40 9.79 13.71
CA PRO A 79 -18.97 10.97 14.34
C PRO A 79 -19.84 10.55 15.52
N ARG A 80 -19.43 10.87 16.75
CA ARG A 80 -20.32 10.78 17.92
C ARG A 80 -21.45 11.78 17.69
N GLY A 81 -22.61 11.27 17.31
CA GLY A 81 -23.82 12.06 17.13
C GLY A 81 -24.03 12.97 18.35
N ARG A 82 -23.97 14.27 18.12
CA ARG A 82 -24.32 15.30 19.10
C ARG A 82 -25.71 14.96 19.62
N ALA A 83 -25.80 14.57 20.89
CA ALA A 83 -27.08 14.51 21.57
C ALA A 83 -27.64 15.93 21.59
N VAL A 84 -28.53 16.22 20.66
CA VAL A 84 -29.34 17.44 20.68
C VAL A 84 -30.34 17.23 21.80
N ARG A 85 -30.12 17.92 22.92
CA ARG A 85 -31.16 18.21 23.89
C ARG A 85 -32.01 19.36 23.38
#